data_AF-A0A350SZY5-F1
#
_entry.id   AF-A0A350SZY5-F1
#
_cell.length_a   1.000
_cell.length_b   1.000
_cell.length_c   1.000
_cell.angle_alpha   90.00
_cell.angle_beta   90.00
_cell.angle_gamma   90.00
#
_symmetry.space_group_name_H-M   'P 1'
#
loop_
_entity.id
_entity.type
_entity.pdbx_description
1 polymer ?
#
loop_
_entity_poly.entity_id
_entity_poly.type
_entity_poly.pdbx_seq_one_letter_code
_entity_poly.pdbx_strand_id
1 'polypeptide(L)'
;MSDLALATIIFVVTYTVIITERIDRTTAAVAGALIMVLAGVINQQQAIAAIDFNTIGLLIGMMIIVSILKRTGIFAHLGFTVARWTGGRVMPMLLTLAL
;
A
#
# COMPACT_ATOMS: atom_id res chain seq x y z
N MET A 1 -29.35 12.88 9.07
CA MET A 1 -28.47 11.77 9.48
C MET A 1 -27.28 12.41 10.16
N SER A 2 -26.75 11.86 11.26
CA SER A 2 -25.52 12.39 11.85
C SER A 2 -24.37 12.23 10.84
N ASP A 3 -23.49 13.24 10.71
CA ASP A 3 -22.36 13.21 9.76
C ASP A 3 -21.51 11.94 9.91
N LEU A 4 -21.42 11.44 11.13
CA LEU A 4 -20.75 10.18 11.50
C LEU A 4 -21.39 8.95 10.83
N ALA A 5 -22.73 8.89 10.75
CA ALA A 5 -23.42 7.79 10.08
C ALA A 5 -23.14 7.81 8.57
N LEU A 6 -23.13 9.00 7.95
CA LEU A 6 -22.85 9.17 6.53
C LEU A 6 -21.39 8.83 6.19
N ALA A 7 -20.44 9.30 7.01
CA ALA A 7 -19.02 8.93 6.92
C ALA A 7 -18.82 7.41 7.01
N THR A 8 -19.50 6.77 7.97
CA THR A 8 -19.41 5.32 8.18
C THR A 8 -19.94 4.54 6.98
N ILE A 9 -21.07 4.96 6.41
CA ILE A 9 -21.64 4.34 5.21
C ILE A 9 -20.65 4.46 4.03
N ILE A 10 -20.12 5.66 3.77
CA ILE A 10 -19.16 5.87 2.68
C ILE A 10 -17.91 5.00 2.89
N PHE A 11 -17.40 4.92 4.12
CA PHE A 11 -16.26 4.09 4.47
C PHE A 11 -16.52 2.61 4.17
N VAL A 12 -17.63 2.05 4.68
CA VAL A 12 -17.97 0.63 4.49
C VAL A 12 -18.16 0.31 3.01
N VAL A 13 -18.85 1.17 2.25
CA VAL A 13 -19.06 0.98 0.81
C VAL A 13 -17.74 1.01 0.06
N THR A 14 -16.91 2.04 0.29
CA THR A 14 -15.60 2.18 -0.37
C THR A 14 -14.71 0.97 -0.07
N TYR A 15 -14.65 0.55 1.20
CA TYR A 15 -13.82 -0.58 1.62
C TYR A 15 -14.33 -1.91 1.05
N THR A 16 -15.64 -2.11 0.97
CA THR A 16 -16.24 -3.28 0.31
C THR A 16 -15.81 -3.34 -1.16
N VAL A 17 -15.87 -2.21 -1.89
CA VAL A 17 -15.40 -2.14 -3.29
C VAL A 17 -13.92 -2.51 -3.40
N ILE A 18 -13.07 -1.99 -2.50
CA ILE A 18 -11.63 -2.32 -2.48
C ILE A 18 -11.41 -3.83 -2.26
N ILE A 19 -12.11 -4.44 -1.30
CA ILE A 19 -11.97 -5.88 -1.00
C ILE A 19 -12.44 -6.75 -2.16
N THR A 20 -13.47 -6.32 -2.89
CA THR A 20 -13.97 -7.11 -4.03
C THR A 20 -13.00 -7.14 -5.21
N GLU A 21 -11.98 -6.28 -5.22
CA GLU A 21 -10.97 -6.13 -6.28
C GLU A 21 -11.55 -5.96 -7.70
N ARG A 22 -12.84 -5.62 -7.82
CA ARG A 22 -13.52 -5.41 -9.11
C ARG A 22 -13.11 -4.10 -9.79
N ILE A 23 -12.63 -3.14 -9.00
CA ILE A 23 -12.18 -1.80 -9.42
C ILE A 23 -10.80 -1.58 -8.80
N ASP A 24 -9.93 -0.84 -9.48
CA ASP A 24 -8.63 -0.47 -8.90
C ASP A 24 -8.82 0.25 -7.55
N ARG A 25 -8.07 -0.22 -6.55
CA ARG A 25 -8.12 0.29 -5.18
C ARG A 25 -7.89 1.80 -5.09
N THR A 26 -7.06 2.36 -5.97
CA THR A 26 -6.76 3.80 -6.02
C THR A 26 -7.97 4.57 -6.50
N THR A 27 -8.61 4.10 -7.59
CA THR A 27 -9.83 4.70 -8.11
C THR A 27 -10.96 4.65 -7.08
N ALA A 28 -11.15 3.50 -6.40
CA ALA A 28 -12.14 3.35 -5.35
C ALA A 28 -11.89 4.30 -4.17
N ALA A 29 -10.64 4.38 -3.67
CA ALA A 29 -10.27 5.26 -2.57
C ALA A 29 -10.46 6.74 -2.90
N VAL A 30 -10.03 7.19 -4.08
CA VAL A 30 -10.19 8.59 -4.53
C VAL A 30 -11.66 8.93 -4.73
N ALA A 31 -12.46 8.03 -5.28
CA ALA A 31 -13.91 8.23 -5.41
C ALA A 31 -14.59 8.36 -4.03
N GLY A 32 -14.26 7.49 -3.08
CA GLY A 32 -14.76 7.59 -1.71
C GLY A 32 -14.40 8.91 -1.03
N ALA A 33 -13.15 9.36 -1.17
CA ALA A 33 -12.71 10.66 -0.66
C ALA A 33 -13.43 11.84 -1.33
N LEU A 34 -13.67 11.77 -2.65
CA LEU A 34 -14.42 12.81 -3.36
C LEU A 34 -15.88 12.87 -2.88
N ILE A 35 -16.53 11.72 -2.68
CA ILE A 35 -17.89 11.64 -2.15
C ILE A 35 -17.96 12.26 -0.74
N MET A 36 -16.96 12.01 0.12
CA MET A 36 -16.89 12.62 1.46
C MET A 36 -16.89 14.15 1.41
N VAL A 37 -16.16 14.74 0.45
CA VAL A 37 -16.08 16.19 0.27
C VAL A 37 -17.38 16.74 -0.33
N LEU A 38 -17.92 16.10 -1.37
CA LEU A 38 -19.15 16.53 -2.03
C LEU A 38 -20.38 16.42 -1.12
N ALA A 39 -20.41 15.41 -0.25
CA ALA A 39 -21.46 15.25 0.75
C ALA A 39 -21.31 16.21 1.95
N GLY A 40 -20.24 17.01 2.00
CA GLY A 40 -19.99 17.99 3.06
C GLY A 40 -19.59 17.39 4.41
N VAL A 41 -19.21 16.10 4.44
CA VAL A 41 -18.77 15.41 5.67
C VAL A 41 -17.44 15.98 6.18
N ILE A 42 -16.55 16.29 5.23
CA ILE A 42 -15.30 17.01 5.47
C ILE A 42 -15.15 18.09 4.41
N ASN A 43 -14.49 19.20 4.75
CA ASN A 43 -14.13 20.21 3.75
C ASN A 43 -12.83 19.84 3.01
N GLN A 44 -12.54 20.56 1.93
CA GLN A 44 -11.37 20.30 1.09
C GLN A 44 -10.04 20.46 1.86
N GLN A 45 -9.96 21.43 2.77
CA GLN A 45 -8.76 21.67 3.58
C GLN A 45 -8.50 20.50 4.54
N GLN A 46 -9.55 19.97 5.17
CA GLN A 46 -9.49 18.79 6.03
C GLN A 46 -9.12 17.53 5.23
N ALA A 47 -9.67 17.36 4.03
CA ALA A 47 -9.33 16.25 3.15
C ALA A 47 -7.84 16.24 2.76
N ILE A 48 -7.28 17.42 2.43
CA ILE A 48 -5.84 17.56 2.12
C ILE A 48 -4.99 17.35 3.38
N ALA A 49 -5.43 17.90 4.53
CA ALA A 49 -4.72 17.74 5.80
C ALA A 49 -4.71 16.28 6.31
N ALA A 50 -5.67 15.46 5.88
CA ALA A 50 -5.70 14.03 6.18
C ALA A 50 -4.67 13.21 5.38
N ILE A 51 -4.02 13.79 4.36
CA ILE A 51 -2.98 13.11 3.58
C ILE A 51 -1.65 13.17 4.33
N ASP A 52 -1.13 12.00 4.71
CA ASP A 52 0.22 11.87 5.27
C ASP A 52 1.27 11.77 4.15
N PHE A 53 1.84 12.91 3.78
CA PHE A 53 2.90 13.00 2.77
C PHE A 53 4.22 12.35 3.21
N ASN A 54 4.51 12.27 4.51
CA ASN A 54 5.72 11.62 4.99
C ASN A 54 5.64 10.12 4.73
N THR A 55 4.49 9.51 5.02
CA THR A 55 4.26 8.08 4.74
C THR A 55 4.30 7.80 3.23
N ILE A 56 3.62 8.60 2.41
CA ILE A 56 3.66 8.45 0.94
C ILE A 56 5.09 8.59 0.42
N GLY A 57 5.81 9.62 0.86
CA GLY A 57 7.20 9.85 0.47
C GLY A 57 8.13 8.72 0.87
N LEU A 58 7.98 8.18 2.08
CA LEU A 58 8.75 7.04 2.58
C LEU A 58 8.49 5.77 1.77
N LEU A 59 7.22 5.46 1.48
CA LEU A 59 6.85 4.30 0.67
C LEU A 59 7.40 4.42 -0.76
N ILE A 60 7.28 5.60 -1.38
CA ILE A 60 7.85 5.87 -2.70
C ILE A 60 9.38 5.70 -2.67
N GLY A 61 10.06 6.28 -1.67
CA GLY A 61 11.50 6.18 -1.52
C GLY A 61 11.97 4.73 -1.38
N MET A 62 11.29 3.95 -0.53
CA MET A 62 11.57 2.53 -0.35
C MET A 62 11.38 1.76 -1.68
N MET A 63 10.30 2.01 -2.40
CA MET A 63 10.03 1.34 -3.68
C MET A 63 11.05 1.72 -4.77
N ILE A 64 11.48 2.98 -4.83
CA ILE A 64 12.53 3.42 -5.77
C ILE A 64 13.84 2.67 -5.50
N ILE A 65 14.30 2.64 -4.24
CA ILE A 65 15.51 1.92 -3.85
C ILE A 65 15.40 0.45 -4.23
N VAL A 66 14.31 -0.22 -3.84
CA VAL A 66 14.06 -1.63 -4.19
C VAL A 66 14.06 -1.85 -5.70
N SER A 67 13.46 -0.96 -6.48
CA SER A 67 13.42 -1.04 -7.95
C SER A 67 14.82 -0.96 -8.57
N ILE A 68 15.67 -0.06 -8.08
CA ILE A 68 17.06 0.08 -8.55
C ILE A 68 17.87 -1.18 -8.20
N LEU A 69 17.79 -1.65 -6.95
CA LEU A 69 18.47 -2.86 -6.49
C LEU A 69 18.04 -4.11 -7.27
N LYS A 70 16.76 -4.17 -7.66
CA LYS A 70 16.25 -5.24 -8.50
C LYS A 70 16.85 -5.20 -9.91
N ARG A 71 17.00 -4.01 -10.50
CA ARG A 71 17.61 -3.83 -11.84
C ARG A 71 19.10 -4.19 -11.87
N THR A 72 19.84 -3.98 -10.78
CA THR A 72 21.26 -4.33 -10.70
C THR A 72 21.50 -5.83 -10.46
N GLY A 73 20.44 -6.61 -10.20
CA GLY A 73 20.55 -8.05 -9.97
C GLY A 73 21.01 -8.44 -8.56
N ILE A 74 21.07 -7.50 -7.62
CA ILE A 74 21.53 -7.75 -6.24
C ILE A 74 20.70 -8.84 -5.57
N PHE A 75 19.36 -8.80 -5.70
CA PHE A 75 18.49 -9.82 -5.12
C PHE A 75 18.75 -11.22 -5.70
N ALA A 76 19.06 -11.32 -6.99
CA ALA A 76 19.40 -12.60 -7.63
C ALA A 76 20.76 -13.12 -7.15
N HIS A 77 21.75 -12.24 -7.01
CA HIS A 77 23.07 -12.60 -6.49
C HIS A 77 23.00 -13.09 -5.04
N LEU A 78 22.28 -12.36 -4.18
CA LEU A 78 22.05 -12.78 -2.79
C LEU A 78 21.32 -14.12 -2.71
N GLY A 79 20.27 -14.31 -3.53
CA GLY A 79 19.55 -15.57 -3.62
C GLY A 79 20.46 -16.75 -3.99
N PHE A 80 21.35 -16.57 -4.97
CA PHE A 80 22.30 -17.61 -5.37
C PHE A 80 23.36 -17.90 -4.30
N THR A 81 23.89 -16.87 -3.65
CA THR A 81 24.87 -17.01 -2.57
C THR A 81 24.29 -17.78 -1.39
N VAL A 82 23.08 -17.38 -0.95
CA VAL A 82 22.36 -18.09 0.12
C VAL A 82 22.02 -19.53 -0.31
N ALA A 83 21.62 -19.74 -1.57
CA ALA A 83 21.33 -21.07 -2.09
C ALA A 83 22.52 -22.01 -1.98
N ARG A 84 23.72 -21.51 -2.28
CA ARG A 84 24.96 -22.28 -2.14
C ARG A 84 25.28 -22.58 -0.68
N TRP A 85 25.10 -21.62 0.23
CA TRP A 85 25.37 -21.81 1.66
C TRP A 85 24.43 -22.80 2.34
N THR A 86 23.17 -22.84 1.90
CA THR A 86 22.12 -23.69 2.47
C THR A 86 21.96 -25.04 1.75
N GLY A 87 22.78 -25.31 0.73
CA GLY A 87 22.71 -26.51 -0.09
C GLY A 87 21.40 -26.65 -0.86
N GLY A 88 20.73 -25.54 -1.18
CA GLY A 88 19.47 -25.54 -1.94
C GLY A 88 18.22 -25.94 -1.13
N ARG A 89 18.33 -26.10 0.20
CA ARG A 89 17.19 -26.48 1.05
C ARG A 89 16.29 -25.28 1.33
N VAL A 90 15.01 -25.41 0.99
CA VAL A 90 14.00 -24.33 1.09
C VAL A 90 13.92 -23.72 2.48
N MET A 91 13.85 -24.54 3.54
CA MET A 91 13.69 -24.03 4.91
C MET A 91 14.88 -23.19 5.40
N PRO A 92 16.14 -23.66 5.32
CA PRO A 92 17.30 -22.83 5.63
C PRO A 92 17.39 -21.57 4.76
N MET A 93 17.09 -21.65 3.46
CA MET A 93 17.10 -20.47 2.57
C MET A 93 16.13 -19.39 3.05
N LEU A 94 14.89 -19.77 3.35
CA LEU A 94 13.87 -18.85 3.83
C LEU A 94 14.29 -18.21 5.16
N LEU A 95 14.79 -19.00 6.11
CA LEU A 95 15.28 -18.48 7.39
C LEU A 95 16.42 -17.48 7.22
N THR A 96 17.39 -17.77 6.34
CA THR A 96 18.55 -16.89 6.11
C THR A 96 18.24 -15.63 5.28
N LEU A 97 17.17 -15.65 4.48
CA LEU A 97 16.72 -14.48 3.70
C LEU A 97 15.70 -13.61 4.44
N ALA A 98 14.96 -14.20 5.39
CA ALA A 98 13.94 -13.52 6.17
C ALA A 98 14.48 -12.85 7.44
N LEU A 99 15.63 -13.31 7.96
CA LEU A 99 16.34 -12.73 9.10
C LEU A 99 17.30 -11.61 8.64
#